data_AF-A0A9J5YK78-F1
#
_entry.id   AF-A0A9J5YK78-F1
#
_cell.length_a   1.000
_cell.length_b   1.000
_cell.length_c   1.000
_cell.angle_alpha   90.00
_cell.angle_beta   90.00
_cell.angle_gamma   90.00
#
_symmetry.space_group_name_H-M   'P 1'
#
loop_
_entity.id
_entity.type
_entity.pdbx_description
1 polymer ?
#
loop_
_entity_poly.entity_id
_entity_poly.type
_entity_poly.pdbx_seq_one_letter_code
_entity_poly.pdbx_strand_id
1 'polypeptide(L)' 'MGNHFEFIPFGSGRRVCPGLLLGFANVIHPLAQLLYHFEWELPNGTNPEELDMTETHGLTAKKKENLYLIAIDYRNNEEF' A
#
# COMPACT_ATOMS: atom_id res chain seq x y z
N MET A 1 5.69 -23.37 1.43
CA MET A 1 5.85 -22.01 0.85
C MET A 1 7.33 -21.81 0.54
N GLY A 2 7.67 -21.18 -0.59
CA GLY A 2 9.06 -20.91 -0.94
C GLY A 2 9.64 -21.64 -2.16
N ASN A 3 8.79 -22.16 -3.06
CA ASN A 3 9.21 -22.70 -4.36
C ASN A 3 9.13 -21.66 -5.50
N HIS A 4 8.62 -20.46 -5.19
CA HIS A 4 8.59 -19.30 -6.07
C HIS A 4 9.68 -18.34 -5.61
N PHE A 5 10.88 -18.51 -6.16
CA PHE A 5 12.07 -17.76 -5.76
C PHE A 5 12.12 -16.35 -6.35
N GLU A 6 11.29 -16.10 -7.36
CA GLU A 6 11.04 -14.79 -7.94
C GLU A 6 10.34 -13.83 -6.96
N PHE A 7 9.71 -14.33 -5.89
CA PHE A 7 8.95 -13.49 -4.95
C PHE A 7 8.97 -14.04 -3.50
N ILE A 8 9.81 -13.43 -2.65
CA ILE A 8 10.03 -13.84 -1.25
C ILE A 8 9.98 -12.68 -0.23
N PRO A 9 8.90 -11.86 -0.19
CA PRO A 9 8.83 -10.67 0.68
C PRO A 9 8.91 -10.97 2.18
N PHE A 10 8.58 -12.20 2.58
CA PHE A 10 8.66 -12.69 3.96
C PHE A 10 9.77 -13.72 4.18
N GLY A 11 10.66 -13.90 3.19
CA GLY A 11 11.66 -14.96 3.18
C GLY A 11 11.07 -16.36 2.97
N SER A 12 11.86 -17.39 3.25
CA SER A 12 11.51 -18.80 3.04
C SER A 12 12.24 -19.73 4.03
N GLY A 13 11.78 -20.97 4.14
CA GLY A 13 12.42 -22.03 4.92
C GLY A 13 12.34 -21.82 6.44
N ARG A 14 13.38 -22.29 7.15
CA ARG A 14 13.41 -22.32 8.63
C ARG A 14 13.39 -20.93 9.30
N ARG A 15 13.66 -19.87 8.53
CA ARG A 15 13.69 -18.47 9.01
C ARG A 15 12.70 -17.60 8.25
N VAL A 16 11.64 -18.19 7.70
CA VAL A 16 10.51 -17.42 7.17
C VAL A 16 9.94 -16.51 8.27
N CYS A 17 9.51 -15.30 7.89
CA CYS A 17 8.93 -14.36 8.82
C CYS A 17 7.73 -15.00 9.54
N PRO A 18 7.76 -15.11 10.88
CA PRO A 18 6.66 -15.72 11.63
C PRO A 18 5.36 -14.88 11.54
N GLY A 19 5.48 -13.61 11.16
CA GLY A 19 4.38 -12.68 10.98
C GLY A 19 3.72 -12.72 9.58
N LEU A 20 4.02 -13.69 8.71
CA LEU A 20 3.51 -13.73 7.33
C LEU A 20 1.99 -13.51 7.25
N LEU A 21 1.20 -14.30 7.98
CA LEU A 21 -0.26 -14.21 7.92
C LEU A 21 -0.78 -12.90 8.53
N LEU A 22 -0.14 -12.43 9.60
CA LEU A 22 -0.49 -11.15 10.23
C LEU A 22 -0.18 -9.96 9.31
N GLY A 23 0.97 -10.00 8.62
CA GLY A 23 1.36 -8.99 7.64
C GLY A 23 0.34 -8.91 6.51
N PHE A 24 -0.11 -10.05 5.98
CA PHE A 24 -1.17 -10.06 4.98
C PHE A 24 -2.49 -9.50 5.51
N ALA A 25 -2.93 -9.89 6.70
CA ALA A 25 -4.16 -9.37 7.29
C ALA A 25 -4.11 -7.84 7.48
N ASN A 26 -2.97 -7.31 7.95
CA ASN A 26 -2.78 -5.88 8.21
C ASN A 26 -2.60 -5.03 6.94
N VAL A 27 -2.25 -5.63 5.80
CA VAL A 27 -2.16 -4.91 4.52
C VAL A 27 -3.47 -5.03 3.76
N ILE A 28 -3.97 -6.26 3.56
CA ILE A 28 -5.10 -6.51 2.66
C ILE A 28 -6.39 -5.91 3.21
N HIS A 29 -6.72 -6.14 4.49
CA HIS A 29 -8.01 -5.73 5.01
C HIS A 29 -8.15 -4.19 5.11
N PRO A 30 -7.19 -3.44 5.69
CA PRO A 30 -7.27 -1.98 5.71
C PRO A 30 -7.24 -1.37 4.31
N LEU A 31 -6.39 -1.89 3.41
CA LEU A 31 -6.33 -1.40 2.03
C LEU A 31 -7.66 -1.63 1.30
N ALA A 32 -8.29 -2.79 1.47
CA ALA A 32 -9.59 -3.08 0.89
C ALA A 32 -10.67 -2.11 1.41
N GLN A 33 -10.68 -1.79 2.71
CA GLN A 33 -11.62 -0.81 3.27
C GLN A 33 -11.38 0.60 2.72
N LEU A 34 -10.12 1.02 2.60
CA LEU A 34 -9.76 2.33 2.03
C LEU A 34 -10.18 2.46 0.56
N LEU A 35 -9.98 1.42 -0.24
CA LEU A 35 -10.32 1.42 -1.67
C LEU A 35 -11.82 1.19 -1.93
N TYR A 36 -12.53 0.54 -1.01
CA TYR A 36 -13.97 0.29 -1.16
C TYR A 36 -14.81 1.52 -0.82
N HIS A 37 -14.40 2.30 0.18
CA HIS A 37 -15.19 3.44 0.67
C HIS A 37 -14.82 4.78 0.05
N PHE A 38 -13.62 4.92 -0.49
CA PHE A 38 -13.13 6.21 -0.98
C PHE A 38 -12.57 6.10 -2.39
N GLU A 39 -12.92 7.10 -3.19
CA GLU A 39 -12.11 7.50 -4.33
C GLU A 39 -10.95 8.38 -3.83
N TRP A 40 -9.83 8.31 -4.53
CA TRP A 40 -8.58 8.94 -4.10
C TRP A 40 -8.09 9.90 -5.16
N GLU A 41 -7.87 11.14 -4.76
CA GLU A 41 -7.29 12.17 -5.63
C GLU A 41 -5.99 12.71 -5.04
N LEU A 42 -5.08 13.11 -5.94
CA LEU A 42 -3.91 13.86 -5.54
C LEU A 42 -4.27 15.34 -5.33
N PRO A 43 -3.74 15.98 -4.27
CA PRO A 43 -3.93 17.41 -4.07
C PRO A 43 -3.48 18.20 -5.30
N ASN A 44 -4.20 19.29 -5.61
CA ASN A 44 -3.85 20.24 -6.67
C ASN A 44 -3.80 19.67 -8.09
N GLY A 45 -4.44 18.52 -8.36
CA GLY A 45 -4.50 17.92 -9.69
C GLY A 45 -3.15 17.40 -10.20
N THR A 46 -2.21 17.08 -9.30
CA THR A 46 -0.92 16.49 -9.67
C THR A 46 -1.12 15.15 -10.40
N ASN A 47 -0.35 14.92 -11.47
CA ASN A 47 -0.37 13.65 -12.19
C ASN A 47 0.28 12.56 -11.32
N PRO A 48 -0.36 11.39 -11.11
CA PRO A 48 0.23 10.26 -10.38
C PRO A 48 1.61 9.82 -10.88
N GLU A 49 1.89 9.97 -12.18
CA GLU A 49 3.19 9.60 -12.77
C GLU A 49 4.34 10.52 -12.32
N GLU A 50 4.03 11.70 -11.78
CA GLU A 50 5.02 12.67 -11.30
C GLU A 50 5.36 12.48 -9.81
N LEU A 51 4.75 11.49 -9.14
CA LEU A 51 5.06 11.20 -7.75
C LEU A 51 6.49 10.69 -7.59
N ASP A 52 7.28 11.41 -6.79
CA ASP A 52 8.63 10.96 -6.41
C ASP A 52 8.55 9.71 -5.53
N MET A 53 8.87 8.54 -6.08
CA MET A 53 8.88 7.26 -5.37
C MET A 53 10.24 6.94 -4.73
N THR A 54 11.17 7.90 -4.65
CA THR A 54 12.45 7.72 -3.98
C THR A 54 12.25 7.25 -2.53
N GLU A 55 13.08 6.31 -2.08
CA GLU A 55 13.00 5.73 -0.75
C GLU A 55 13.96 6.43 0.24
N THR A 56 13.61 6.43 1.53
CA THR A 56 14.55 6.75 2.60
C THR A 56 15.55 5.61 2.78
N HIS A 57 16.80 5.95 3.06
CA HIS A 57 17.78 4.97 3.50
C HIS A 57 17.47 4.49 4.92
N GLY A 58 17.37 3.18 5.14
CA GLY A 58 17.10 2.63 6.47
C GLY A 58 16.75 1.15 6.47
N LEU A 59 16.19 0.70 7.60
CA LEU A 59 15.78 -0.70 7.82
C LEU A 59 14.61 -1.14 6.93
N THR A 60 13.79 -0.19 6.47
CA THR A 60 12.60 -0.42 5.64
C THR A 60 12.62 0.48 4.42
N ALA A 61 12.11 -0.01 3.29
CA ALA A 61 11.85 0.76 2.07
C ALA A 61 10.62 1.68 2.26
N LYS A 62 10.80 2.80 2.94
CA LYS A 62 9.76 3.83 3.11
C LYS A 62 9.95 4.91 2.05
N LYS A 63 8.86 5.39 1.43
CA LYS A 63 8.89 6.58 0.57
C LYS A 63 9.51 7.78 1.31
N LYS A 64 10.41 8.49 0.64
CA LYS A 64 11.17 9.63 1.18
C LYS A 64 10.24 10.75 1.63
N GLU A 65 9.35 11.17 0.74
CA GLU A 65 8.33 12.16 1.03
C GLU A 65 6.99 11.47 1.31
N ASN A 66 6.22 11.96 2.27
CA ASN A 66 4.90 11.39 2.58
C ASN A 66 3.98 11.42 1.35
N LEU A 67 3.09 10.42 1.23
CA LEU A 67 2.01 10.43 0.25
C LEU A 67 0.80 11.15 0.88
N TYR A 68 0.37 12.24 0.24
CA TYR A 68 -0.84 12.95 0.61
C TYR A 68 -1.92 12.68 -0.42
N LEU A 69 -3.13 12.36 0.03
CA LEU A 69 -4.28 12.09 -0.80
C LEU A 69 -5.52 12.74 -0.20
N ILE A 70 -6.47 13.09 -1.06
CA ILE A 70 -7.81 13.52 -0.68
C ILE A 70 -8.73 12.29 -0.80
N ALA A 71 -9.40 11.95 0.31
CA ALA A 71 -10.39 10.88 0.33
C ALA A 71 -11.77 11.43 0.01
N ILE A 72 -12.40 10.93 -1.04
CA ILE A 72 -13.74 11.32 -1.49
C ILE A 72 -14.65 10.13 -1.23
N ASP A 73 -15.68 10.28 -0.37
CA ASP A 73 -16.59 9.18 -0.05
C ASP A 73 -17.36 8.77 -1.32
N TYR A 74 -17.19 7.51 -1.72
CA TYR A 74 -17.83 6.95 -2.92
C TYR A 74 -19.35 7.12 -2.88
N ARG A 75 -19.96 7.05 -1.69
CA ARG A 75 -21.42 7.17 -1.52
C ARG A 75 -21.94 8.59 -1.73
N ASN A 76 -21.07 9.59 -1.69
CA ASN A 76 -21.45 10.98 -1.98
C ASN A 76 -21.33 11.32 -3.48
N ASN A 77 -20.72 10.44 -4.29
CA ASN A 77 -20.66 10.56 -5.75
C ASN A 77 -21.84 9.87 -6.45
N GLU A 78 -22.66 9.10 -5.74
CA GLU A 78 -24.00 8.71 -6.19
C GLU A 78 -24.98 9.85 -5.88
N GLU A 79 -24.91 10.93 -6.66
CA GLU A 79 -26.02 11.88 -6.75
C GLU A 79 -27.27 11.15 -7.26
N PHE A 80 -28.41 11.38 -6.59
CA PHE A 80 -29.72 11.25 -7.24
C PHE A 80 -29.86 12.33 -8.32
#